data_AF-A0A257JVA7-F1
#
_entry.id   AF-A0A257JVA7-F1
#
_cell.length_a   1.000
_cell.length_b   1.000
_cell.length_c   1.000
_cell.angle_alpha   90.00
_cell.angle_beta   90.00
_cell.angle_gamma   90.00
#
_symmetry.space_group_name_H-M   'P 1'
#
loop_
_entity.id
_entity.type
_entity.pdbx_description
1 polymer ?
#
loop_
_entity_poly.entity_id
_entity_poly.type
_entity_poly.pdbx_seq_one_letter_code
_entity_poly.pdbx_strand_id
1 'polypeptide(L)'
;MILITLYQIKTKKEIMKRNLHFQSALLFLLFCCLQQAHGQSAGFNSTFIVLDINNGGNAYFDLQAATGNPDFQGANLGNFCEGSGNGIILKGAEHNVYKCGSCDLTNTRLYYSIYPTGSPSGSFVSNTIGYSLGNANGCGGADQRWSDTGYATNLLSGLTPGNYTIEVYSDASTTCFGTIFASNSSNNYKATFTVSGNLTYYVDSDGDGFGNNAGQQVSCMGTPIGYAANNTDCNDNQLQYLDSDGDGFGSNILVGCGVPNNSDCNDAQLQYLDADADGFGANTLVGCGVANNGDCNDGQFQYLDSDGDGFGSVTLVGCGVPNSSDCNDNQLQYLDADGDGFGRNR
;
A
#
# COMPACT_ATOMS: atom_id res chain seq x y z
N MET A 1 73.77 -54.65 69.96
CA MET A 1 73.84 -54.43 68.50
C MET A 1 72.49 -54.63 67.80
N ILE A 2 71.76 -55.72 68.06
CA ILE A 2 70.47 -56.05 67.40
C ILE A 2 69.34 -55.03 67.66
N LEU A 3 69.25 -54.47 68.88
CA LEU A 3 68.17 -53.53 69.24
C LEU A 3 68.23 -52.20 68.48
N ILE A 4 69.44 -51.69 68.20
CA ILE A 4 69.66 -50.43 67.48
C ILE A 4 69.28 -50.62 66.00
N THR A 5 69.64 -51.77 65.42
CA THR A 5 69.29 -52.11 64.03
C THR A 5 67.78 -52.22 63.84
N LEU A 6 67.05 -52.83 64.78
CA LEU A 6 65.59 -52.93 64.71
C LEU A 6 64.88 -51.57 64.85
N TYR A 7 65.37 -50.69 65.73
CA TYR A 7 64.83 -49.33 65.86
C TYR A 7 65.01 -48.52 64.57
N GLN A 8 66.21 -48.56 63.98
CA GLN A 8 66.53 -47.89 62.72
C GLN A 8 65.68 -48.40 61.54
N ILE A 9 65.38 -49.70 61.50
CA ILE A 9 64.49 -50.28 60.48
C ILE A 9 63.05 -49.79 60.67
N LYS A 10 62.56 -49.71 61.93
CA LYS A 10 61.20 -49.24 62.23
C LYS A 10 61.02 -47.76 61.88
N THR A 11 61.96 -46.90 62.25
CA THR A 11 61.92 -45.47 61.87
C THR A 11 62.03 -45.28 60.36
N LYS A 12 62.92 -46.02 59.68
CA LYS A 12 63.04 -45.94 58.21
C LYS A 12 61.76 -46.39 57.50
N LYS A 13 61.08 -47.43 58.02
CA LYS A 13 59.79 -47.92 57.50
C LYS A 13 58.66 -46.91 57.70
N GLU A 14 58.60 -46.25 58.85
CA GLU A 14 57.59 -45.21 59.12
C GLU A 14 57.84 -43.92 58.31
N ILE A 15 59.10 -43.53 58.09
CA ILE A 15 59.47 -42.43 57.19
C ILE A 15 59.08 -42.77 55.73
N MET A 16 59.35 -44.00 55.27
CA MET A 16 58.95 -44.45 53.92
C MET A 16 57.44 -44.46 53.74
N LYS A 17 56.66 -44.92 54.73
CA LYS A 17 55.20 -44.86 54.68
C LYS A 17 54.68 -43.42 54.61
N ARG A 18 55.22 -42.52 55.43
CA ARG A 18 54.81 -41.11 55.44
C ARG A 18 55.13 -40.41 54.12
N ASN A 19 56.29 -40.70 53.52
CA ASN A 19 56.66 -40.19 52.20
C ASN A 19 55.79 -40.79 51.09
N LEU A 20 55.43 -42.07 51.20
CA LEU A 20 54.51 -42.72 50.25
C LEU A 20 53.14 -42.07 50.32
N HIS A 21 52.56 -41.87 51.52
CA HIS A 21 51.28 -41.18 51.67
C HIS A 21 51.32 -39.72 51.19
N PHE A 22 52.43 -39.01 51.41
CA PHE A 22 52.60 -37.64 50.93
C PHE A 22 52.73 -37.57 49.40
N GLN A 23 53.45 -38.49 48.77
CA GLN A 23 53.53 -38.58 47.31
C GLN A 23 52.22 -39.04 46.68
N SER A 24 51.49 -39.97 47.31
CA SER A 24 50.14 -40.34 46.88
C SER A 24 49.18 -39.17 46.97
N ALA A 25 49.24 -38.38 48.05
CA ALA A 25 48.41 -37.19 48.22
C ALA A 25 48.75 -36.10 47.19
N LEU A 26 50.04 -35.86 46.91
CA LEU A 26 50.48 -34.89 45.91
C LEU A 26 50.08 -35.33 44.49
N LEU A 27 50.21 -36.62 44.17
CA LEU A 27 49.78 -37.18 42.87
C LEU A 27 48.26 -37.08 42.72
N PHE A 28 47.49 -37.32 43.78
CA PHE A 28 46.04 -37.18 43.78
C PHE A 28 45.62 -35.70 43.63
N LEU A 29 46.33 -34.76 44.27
CA LEU A 29 46.09 -33.32 44.13
C LEU A 29 46.46 -32.82 42.72
N LEU A 30 47.56 -33.30 42.15
CA LEU A 30 47.96 -33.00 40.77
C LEU A 30 46.93 -33.55 39.78
N PHE A 31 46.42 -34.77 40.01
CA PHE A 31 45.37 -35.40 39.22
C PHE A 31 44.04 -34.63 39.33
N CYS A 32 43.70 -34.12 40.52
CA CYS A 32 42.52 -33.27 40.73
C CYS A 32 42.66 -31.89 40.07
N CYS A 33 43.86 -31.28 40.08
CA CYS A 33 44.12 -30.01 39.40
C CYS A 33 44.19 -30.14 37.86
N LEU A 34 44.40 -31.35 37.34
CA LEU A 34 44.40 -31.65 35.90
C LEU A 34 43.00 -31.93 35.33
N GLN A 35 41.98 -32.14 36.18
CA GLN A 35 40.61 -32.35 35.74
C GLN A 35 39.82 -31.04 35.81
N GLN A 36 39.89 -30.25 34.73
CA GLN A 36 38.90 -29.18 34.49
C GLN A 36 37.54 -29.82 34.16
N ALA A 37 36.79 -30.21 35.18
CA ALA A 37 35.42 -30.67 35.02
C ALA A 37 34.50 -29.45 34.82
N HIS A 38 34.09 -29.21 33.58
CA HIS A 38 33.09 -28.18 33.27
C HIS A 38 31.68 -28.73 33.44
N GLY A 39 30.80 -27.96 34.10
CA GLY A 39 29.38 -28.28 34.18
C GLY A 39 28.73 -28.29 32.80
N GLN A 40 27.77 -29.19 32.60
CA GLN A 40 26.97 -29.23 31.38
C GLN A 40 25.96 -28.08 31.40
N SER A 41 25.95 -27.26 30.34
CA SER A 41 24.97 -26.20 30.12
C SER A 41 24.78 -26.00 28.62
N ALA A 42 23.57 -25.61 28.19
CA ALA A 42 23.32 -25.16 26.84
C ALA A 42 22.20 -24.11 26.84
N GLY A 43 22.22 -23.19 25.88
CA GLY A 43 21.29 -22.09 25.83
C GLY A 43 21.35 -21.29 24.54
N PHE A 44 20.39 -20.39 24.35
CA PHE A 44 20.44 -19.37 23.32
C PHE A 44 21.15 -18.13 23.85
N ASN A 45 22.14 -17.64 23.11
CA ASN A 45 22.71 -16.31 23.29
C ASN A 45 21.85 -15.27 22.58
N SER A 46 21.53 -15.53 21.31
CA SER A 46 20.62 -14.68 20.55
C SER A 46 19.82 -15.44 19.50
N THR A 47 18.64 -14.93 19.17
CA THR A 47 17.80 -15.48 18.09
C THR A 47 17.24 -14.37 17.21
N PHE A 48 17.10 -14.68 15.92
CA PHE A 48 16.55 -13.78 14.91
C PHE A 48 15.63 -14.55 13.97
N ILE A 49 14.54 -13.93 13.53
CA ILE A 49 13.78 -14.37 12.36
C ILE A 49 14.23 -13.56 11.14
N VAL A 50 14.36 -14.22 10.00
CA VAL A 50 14.77 -13.58 8.74
C VAL A 50 13.58 -13.51 7.79
N LEU A 51 13.19 -12.30 7.44
CA LEU A 51 12.09 -12.01 6.52
C LEU A 51 12.61 -11.23 5.31
N ASP A 52 12.04 -11.49 4.15
CA ASP A 52 12.16 -10.63 2.97
C ASP A 52 10.80 -9.99 2.72
N ILE A 53 10.73 -8.68 2.91
CA ILE A 53 9.50 -7.90 2.83
C ILE A 53 9.56 -7.05 1.56
N ASN A 54 8.57 -7.20 0.68
CA ASN A 54 8.46 -6.47 -0.59
C ASN A 54 9.71 -6.56 -1.48
N ASN A 55 10.36 -7.73 -1.53
CA ASN A 55 11.64 -7.95 -2.23
C ASN A 55 12.76 -7.00 -1.78
N GLY A 56 12.73 -6.55 -0.53
CA GLY A 56 13.77 -5.71 0.08
C GLY A 56 15.06 -6.46 0.42
N GLY A 57 15.05 -7.79 0.29
CA GLY A 57 16.14 -8.67 0.70
C GLY A 57 16.02 -9.11 2.15
N ASN A 58 16.98 -9.91 2.61
CA ASN A 58 16.93 -10.53 3.93
C ASN A 58 17.10 -9.48 5.05
N ALA A 59 16.03 -9.23 5.79
CA ALA A 59 16.03 -8.46 7.03
C ALA A 59 16.01 -9.42 8.23
N TYR A 60 16.94 -9.21 9.17
CA TYR A 60 16.99 -9.93 10.44
C TYR A 60 16.19 -9.12 11.45
N PHE A 61 15.23 -9.75 12.13
CA PHE A 61 14.51 -9.14 13.23
C PHE A 61 14.94 -9.77 14.55
N ASP A 62 15.22 -8.91 15.53
CA ASP A 62 15.61 -9.32 16.88
C ASP A 62 14.44 -10.04 17.56
N LEU A 63 14.71 -11.26 18.05
CA LEU A 63 13.84 -11.99 18.96
C LEU A 63 14.48 -11.92 20.35
N GLN A 64 15.24 -12.95 20.73
CA GLN A 64 16.04 -12.92 21.96
C GLN A 64 17.36 -12.21 21.70
N ALA A 65 17.33 -10.96 21.25
CA ALA A 65 18.53 -10.21 20.88
C ALA A 65 18.34 -8.72 21.20
N ALA A 66 19.46 -8.01 21.35
CA ALA A 66 19.49 -6.56 21.49
C ALA A 66 20.63 -6.02 20.62
N THR A 67 20.35 -5.86 19.34
CA THR A 67 21.32 -5.48 18.32
C THR A 67 20.90 -4.20 17.59
N GLY A 68 21.53 -3.88 16.46
CA GLY A 68 21.11 -2.79 15.58
C GLY A 68 20.00 -3.17 14.58
N ASN A 69 19.58 -4.44 14.58
CA ASN A 69 18.46 -4.92 13.78
C ASN A 69 17.12 -4.44 14.36
N PRO A 70 16.05 -4.40 13.55
CA PRO A 70 14.70 -4.10 14.06
C PRO A 70 14.22 -5.15 15.05
N ASP A 71 13.54 -4.73 16.12
CA ASP A 71 12.85 -5.64 17.05
C ASP A 71 11.61 -6.26 16.38
N PHE A 72 11.43 -7.57 16.51
CA PHE A 72 10.22 -8.24 16.04
C PHE A 72 9.03 -7.95 16.94
N GLN A 73 9.24 -7.80 18.25
CA GLN A 73 8.17 -7.65 19.22
C GLN A 73 7.45 -6.30 19.03
N GLY A 74 6.19 -6.36 18.64
CA GLY A 74 5.37 -5.17 18.36
C GLY A 74 5.62 -4.54 16.99
N ALA A 75 6.42 -5.17 16.12
CA ALA A 75 6.64 -4.67 14.78
C ALA A 75 5.33 -4.67 13.97
N ASN A 76 5.13 -3.63 13.16
CA ASN A 76 4.18 -3.63 12.07
C ASN A 76 4.94 -3.92 10.77
N LEU A 77 4.73 -5.10 10.19
CA LEU A 77 5.44 -5.55 8.99
C LEU A 77 4.91 -4.89 7.71
N GLY A 78 3.75 -4.24 7.76
CA GLY A 78 3.19 -3.45 6.67
C GLY A 78 1.80 -3.90 6.20
N ASN A 79 1.39 -3.35 5.04
CA ASN A 79 0.14 -3.67 4.37
C ASN A 79 0.43 -4.32 3.01
N PHE A 80 -0.28 -5.40 2.69
CA PHE A 80 0.01 -6.23 1.54
C PHE A 80 -1.25 -6.57 0.76
N CYS A 81 -1.13 -6.71 -0.55
CA CYS A 81 -2.24 -7.17 -1.38
C CYS A 81 -2.51 -8.66 -1.17
N GLU A 82 -3.79 -9.00 -1.13
CA GLU A 82 -4.25 -10.38 -1.17
C GLU A 82 -3.62 -11.11 -2.36
N GLY A 83 -3.06 -12.29 -2.09
CA GLY A 83 -2.39 -13.11 -3.11
C GLY A 83 -1.03 -12.56 -3.57
N SER A 84 -0.48 -11.52 -2.95
CA SER A 84 0.85 -11.01 -3.30
C SER A 84 1.92 -12.11 -3.17
N GLY A 85 2.64 -12.36 -4.27
CA GLY A 85 3.70 -13.38 -4.32
C GLY A 85 4.99 -12.99 -3.60
N ASN A 86 5.17 -11.70 -3.29
CA ASN A 86 6.43 -11.12 -2.79
C ASN A 86 6.23 -10.21 -1.57
N GLY A 87 5.09 -10.30 -0.88
CA GLY A 87 4.78 -9.40 0.23
C GLY A 87 5.63 -9.68 1.48
N ILE A 88 5.43 -10.84 2.12
CA ILE A 88 6.25 -11.29 3.26
C ILE A 88 6.72 -12.72 3.00
N ILE A 89 8.02 -12.88 2.77
CA ILE A 89 8.65 -14.18 2.56
C ILE A 89 9.47 -14.55 3.79
N LEU A 90 9.17 -15.70 4.40
CA LEU A 90 10.03 -16.28 5.42
C LEU A 90 11.29 -16.83 4.76
N LYS A 91 12.44 -16.24 5.11
CA LYS A 91 13.77 -16.65 4.66
C LYS A 91 14.42 -17.62 5.63
N GLY A 92 14.03 -17.58 6.89
CA GLY A 92 14.41 -18.55 7.91
C GLY A 92 14.75 -17.87 9.23
N ALA A 93 15.87 -18.27 9.85
CA ALA A 93 16.29 -17.75 11.14
C ALA A 93 17.81 -17.90 11.34
N GLU A 94 18.34 -17.12 12.28
CA GLU A 94 19.67 -17.32 12.85
C GLU A 94 19.55 -17.51 14.37
N HIS A 95 20.15 -18.59 14.88
CA HIS A 95 20.21 -18.92 16.30
C HIS A 95 21.67 -19.04 16.73
N ASN A 96 22.10 -18.11 17.58
CA ASN A 96 23.39 -18.17 18.24
C ASN A 96 23.21 -18.82 19.60
N VAL A 97 23.90 -19.93 19.82
CA VAL A 97 23.75 -20.80 20.98
C VAL A 97 25.10 -21.03 21.66
N TYR A 98 25.09 -21.32 22.95
CA TYR A 98 26.25 -21.79 23.68
C TYR A 98 26.02 -23.22 24.18
N LYS A 99 27.09 -24.01 24.25
CA LYS A 99 27.11 -25.30 24.95
C LYS A 99 28.41 -25.48 25.73
N CYS A 100 28.34 -26.15 26.88
CA CYS A 100 29.44 -26.41 27.79
C CYS A 100 29.51 -27.87 28.22
N GLY A 101 30.72 -28.30 28.59
CA GLY A 101 31.02 -29.68 28.92
C GLY A 101 30.62 -30.65 27.81
N SER A 102 30.12 -31.83 28.17
CA SER A 102 29.64 -32.83 27.20
C SER A 102 28.21 -32.60 26.71
N CYS A 103 27.62 -31.42 26.96
CA CYS A 103 26.31 -31.12 26.40
C CYS A 103 26.43 -30.85 24.90
N ASP A 104 25.47 -31.39 24.14
CA ASP A 104 25.39 -31.16 22.71
C ASP A 104 24.01 -30.71 22.29
N LEU A 105 23.98 -29.96 21.19
CA LEU A 105 22.77 -29.41 20.61
C LEU A 105 22.53 -30.11 19.27
N THR A 106 21.44 -30.87 19.19
CA THR A 106 21.22 -31.83 18.09
C THR A 106 20.36 -31.24 16.98
N ASN A 107 19.50 -30.28 17.32
CA ASN A 107 18.67 -29.56 16.36
C ASN A 107 18.20 -28.24 16.98
N THR A 108 17.91 -27.24 16.15
CA THR A 108 17.19 -26.04 16.56
C THR A 108 16.17 -25.65 15.50
N ARG A 109 15.02 -25.12 15.94
CA ARG A 109 13.89 -24.82 15.08
C ARG A 109 13.32 -23.44 15.36
N LEU A 110 12.84 -22.78 14.32
CA LEU A 110 11.95 -21.63 14.40
C LEU A 110 10.50 -22.13 14.30
N TYR A 111 9.62 -21.62 15.15
CA TYR A 111 8.19 -21.87 15.09
C TYR A 111 7.47 -20.57 14.77
N TYR A 112 6.50 -20.62 13.88
CA TYR A 112 5.61 -19.48 13.64
C TYR A 112 4.14 -19.91 13.50
N SER A 113 3.23 -19.02 13.87
CA SER A 113 1.80 -19.14 13.60
C SER A 113 1.23 -17.81 13.15
N ILE A 114 0.28 -17.84 12.22
CA ILE A 114 -0.39 -16.66 11.67
C ILE A 114 -1.88 -16.82 11.86
N TYR A 115 -2.53 -15.81 12.42
CA TYR A 115 -3.97 -15.82 12.72
C TYR A 115 -4.55 -14.41 12.69
N PRO A 116 -5.88 -14.26 12.49
CA PRO A 116 -6.53 -12.96 12.55
C PRO A 116 -6.27 -12.28 13.91
N THR A 117 -5.89 -11.01 13.89
CA THR A 117 -5.58 -10.24 15.10
C THR A 117 -6.78 -10.21 16.04
N GLY A 118 -6.55 -10.53 17.31
CA GLY A 118 -7.59 -10.67 18.33
C GLY A 118 -8.22 -12.06 18.41
N SER A 119 -7.87 -12.99 17.52
CA SER A 119 -8.21 -14.42 17.64
C SER A 119 -7.20 -15.17 18.49
N PRO A 120 -7.55 -16.35 19.02
CA PRO A 120 -6.58 -17.25 19.66
C PRO A 120 -5.45 -17.64 18.71
N SER A 121 -4.30 -17.97 19.31
CA SER A 121 -3.15 -18.55 18.62
C SER A 121 -3.55 -19.75 17.76
N GLY A 122 -2.98 -19.81 16.55
CA GLY A 122 -3.19 -20.91 15.62
C GLY A 122 -2.22 -22.07 15.82
N SER A 123 -2.28 -23.04 14.91
CA SER A 123 -1.26 -24.10 14.84
C SER A 123 0.09 -23.54 14.43
N PHE A 124 1.16 -24.05 15.03
CA PHE A 124 2.52 -23.65 14.68
C PHE A 124 3.07 -24.49 13.52
N VAL A 125 3.71 -23.81 12.59
CA VAL A 125 4.61 -24.39 11.61
C VAL A 125 6.03 -24.34 12.16
N SER A 126 6.82 -25.39 11.95
CA SER A 126 8.21 -25.47 12.42
C SER A 126 9.20 -25.59 11.28
N ASN A 127 10.29 -24.82 11.35
CA ASN A 127 11.38 -24.82 10.38
C ASN A 127 12.68 -25.19 11.10
N THR A 128 13.32 -26.27 10.68
CA THR A 128 14.65 -26.65 11.16
C THR A 128 15.69 -25.66 10.66
N ILE A 129 16.56 -25.20 11.56
CA ILE A 129 17.66 -24.31 11.24
C ILE A 129 18.95 -25.11 11.34
N GLY A 130 19.76 -25.10 10.28
CA GLY A 130 20.97 -25.89 10.13
C GLY A 130 22.19 -25.28 10.82
N TYR A 131 23.13 -26.14 11.21
CA TYR A 131 24.41 -25.72 11.76
C TYR A 131 25.23 -24.96 10.71
N SER A 132 25.78 -23.80 11.08
CA SER A 132 26.64 -23.01 10.20
C SER A 132 28.09 -23.09 10.64
N LEU A 133 28.39 -22.69 11.88
CA LEU A 133 29.76 -22.60 12.40
C LEU A 133 29.79 -22.67 13.92
N GLY A 134 30.98 -22.86 14.48
CA GLY A 134 31.16 -22.86 15.93
C GLY A 134 32.63 -22.72 16.32
N ASN A 135 32.85 -22.14 17.50
CA ASN A 135 34.16 -21.86 18.08
C ASN A 135 34.20 -22.32 19.53
N ALA A 136 35.36 -22.81 20.00
CA ALA A 136 35.52 -23.18 21.40
C ALA A 136 35.34 -21.95 22.31
N ASN A 137 34.57 -22.09 23.38
CA ASN A 137 34.19 -20.99 24.29
C ASN A 137 34.79 -21.13 25.70
N GLY A 138 35.75 -22.04 25.88
CA GLY A 138 36.51 -22.18 27.14
C GLY A 138 35.81 -22.92 28.27
N CYS A 139 34.56 -23.36 28.12
CA CYS A 139 33.84 -24.18 29.11
C CYS A 139 33.80 -25.68 28.75
N GLY A 140 34.80 -26.16 28.00
CA GLY A 140 34.80 -27.53 27.45
C GLY A 140 33.75 -27.77 26.37
N GLY A 141 33.19 -26.71 25.79
CA GLY A 141 32.21 -26.76 24.71
C GLY A 141 32.46 -25.69 23.63
N ALA A 142 31.39 -25.18 23.02
CA ALA A 142 31.48 -24.23 21.91
C ALA A 142 30.31 -23.24 21.89
N ASP A 143 30.59 -22.04 21.40
CA ASP A 143 29.54 -21.14 20.90
C ASP A 143 29.32 -21.48 19.43
N GLN A 144 28.06 -21.66 19.05
CA GLN A 144 27.67 -22.08 17.71
C GLN A 144 26.67 -21.10 17.11
N ARG A 145 26.79 -20.90 15.80
CA ARG A 145 25.77 -20.24 14.99
C ARG A 145 25.09 -21.28 14.12
N TRP A 146 23.77 -21.29 14.20
CA TRP A 146 22.88 -22.06 13.35
C TRP A 146 22.09 -21.07 12.51
N SER A 147 22.09 -21.22 11.18
CA SER A 147 21.49 -20.22 10.30
C SER A 147 21.02 -20.87 9.01
N ASP A 148 19.78 -20.55 8.63
CA ASP A 148 19.22 -20.84 7.32
C ASP A 148 18.49 -19.62 6.81
N THR A 149 18.88 -19.12 5.63
CA THR A 149 18.22 -18.01 4.93
C THR A 149 17.66 -18.43 3.57
N GLY A 150 17.59 -19.73 3.32
CA GLY A 150 17.19 -20.34 2.06
C GLY A 150 15.69 -20.61 1.92
N TYR A 151 14.90 -20.39 2.97
CA TYR A 151 13.44 -20.56 2.87
C TYR A 151 12.84 -19.53 1.90
N ALA A 152 11.69 -19.89 1.34
CA ALA A 152 10.93 -19.08 0.39
C ALA A 152 9.42 -19.16 0.68
N THR A 153 9.04 -19.38 1.94
CA THR A 153 7.63 -19.55 2.30
C THR A 153 6.92 -18.21 2.25
N ASN A 154 5.94 -18.07 1.36
CA ASN A 154 5.08 -16.89 1.31
C ASN A 154 4.08 -16.93 2.47
N LEU A 155 4.23 -16.01 3.43
CA LEU A 155 3.41 -15.95 4.64
C LEU A 155 2.01 -15.37 4.40
N LEU A 156 1.74 -14.85 3.20
CA LEU A 156 0.44 -14.34 2.78
C LEU A 156 -0.42 -15.40 2.07
N SER A 157 0.14 -16.57 1.78
CA SER A 157 -0.55 -17.61 1.00
C SER A 157 -1.82 -18.10 1.71
N GLY A 158 -2.97 -17.97 1.04
CA GLY A 158 -4.27 -18.40 1.55
C GLY A 158 -4.92 -17.45 2.56
N LEU A 159 -4.32 -16.28 2.82
CA LEU A 159 -4.94 -15.25 3.66
C LEU A 159 -5.90 -14.39 2.84
N THR A 160 -7.07 -14.11 3.43
CA THR A 160 -8.07 -13.17 2.89
C THR A 160 -7.83 -11.76 3.46
N PRO A 161 -8.53 -10.71 2.99
CA PRO A 161 -8.38 -9.38 3.54
C PRO A 161 -8.70 -9.32 5.04
N GLY A 162 -7.82 -8.68 5.81
CA GLY A 162 -7.91 -8.61 7.27
C GLY A 162 -6.60 -8.22 7.95
N ASN A 163 -6.67 -8.04 9.27
CA ASN A 163 -5.50 -7.76 10.10
C ASN A 163 -5.00 -9.06 10.73
N TYR A 164 -3.71 -9.34 10.64
CA TYR A 164 -3.10 -10.59 11.09
C TYR A 164 -2.00 -10.34 12.12
N THR A 165 -1.90 -11.28 13.06
CA THR A 165 -0.78 -11.39 13.98
C THR A 165 0.05 -12.59 13.55
N ILE A 166 1.35 -12.39 13.42
CA ILE A 166 2.32 -13.48 13.38
C ILE A 166 2.97 -13.58 14.75
N GLU A 167 3.06 -14.79 15.27
CA GLU A 167 3.79 -15.06 16.50
C GLU A 167 4.87 -16.12 16.28
N VAL A 168 5.98 -15.95 16.99
CA VAL A 168 7.22 -16.67 16.74
C VAL A 168 7.91 -17.04 18.05
N TYR A 169 8.50 -18.23 18.09
CA TYR A 169 9.46 -18.63 19.12
C TYR A 169 10.46 -19.63 18.54
N SER A 170 11.57 -19.85 19.24
CA SER A 170 12.57 -20.84 18.83
C SER A 170 12.77 -21.90 19.89
N ASP A 171 13.22 -23.07 19.47
CA ASP A 171 13.64 -24.12 20.39
C ASP A 171 14.95 -24.78 19.96
N ALA A 172 15.60 -25.45 20.90
CA ALA A 172 16.75 -26.29 20.63
C ALA A 172 16.65 -27.59 21.43
N SER A 173 16.94 -28.70 20.75
CA SER A 173 17.04 -30.03 21.36
C SER A 173 18.47 -30.24 21.86
N THR A 174 18.61 -30.57 23.14
CA THR A 174 19.91 -30.77 23.79
C THR A 174 20.01 -32.16 24.41
N THR A 175 21.22 -32.71 24.49
CA THR A 175 21.48 -34.01 25.12
C THR A 175 21.42 -33.97 26.65
N CYS A 176 21.52 -32.78 27.25
CA CYS A 176 21.67 -32.62 28.69
C CYS A 176 20.43 -32.03 29.40
N PHE A 177 19.61 -31.21 28.73
CA PHE A 177 18.40 -30.58 29.31
C PHE A 177 17.12 -30.83 28.51
N GLY A 178 17.13 -31.73 27.53
CA GLY A 178 16.00 -31.91 26.62
C GLY A 178 15.79 -30.67 25.76
N THR A 179 14.55 -30.22 25.61
CA THR A 179 14.22 -29.03 24.81
C THR A 179 14.35 -27.75 25.63
N ILE A 180 15.10 -26.79 25.11
CA ILE A 180 15.18 -25.41 25.62
C ILE A 180 14.49 -24.45 24.65
N PHE A 181 13.91 -23.37 25.16
CA PHE A 181 13.15 -22.41 24.36
C PHE A 181 13.80 -21.02 24.42
N ALA A 182 13.75 -20.29 23.30
CA ALA A 182 13.96 -18.85 23.24
C ALA A 182 12.62 -18.18 22.95
N SER A 183 12.11 -17.47 23.94
CA SER A 183 10.77 -16.86 23.94
C SER A 183 10.82 -15.48 24.62
N ASN A 184 9.75 -14.69 24.48
CA ASN A 184 9.60 -13.39 25.09
C ASN A 184 9.10 -13.53 26.55
N SER A 185 9.98 -13.92 27.47
CA SER A 185 9.65 -14.10 28.89
C SER A 185 8.46 -15.06 29.10
N SER A 186 8.55 -16.26 28.53
CA SER A 186 7.49 -17.30 28.52
C SER A 186 6.29 -17.02 27.59
N ASN A 187 6.26 -15.88 26.90
CA ASN A 187 5.35 -15.62 25.80
C ASN A 187 6.06 -15.76 24.44
N ASN A 188 5.30 -15.82 23.35
CA ASN A 188 5.89 -15.77 22.00
C ASN A 188 6.11 -14.31 21.57
N TYR A 189 7.10 -14.08 20.71
CA TYR A 189 7.30 -12.79 20.06
C TYR A 189 6.18 -12.55 19.05
N LYS A 190 5.67 -11.33 18.94
CA LYS A 190 4.54 -11.02 18.05
C LYS A 190 4.78 -9.80 17.18
N ALA A 191 4.42 -9.89 15.91
CA ALA A 191 4.31 -8.77 14.98
C ALA A 191 2.95 -8.78 14.29
N THR A 192 2.56 -7.67 13.67
CA THR A 192 1.30 -7.54 12.94
C THR A 192 1.50 -7.12 11.49
N PHE A 193 0.52 -7.43 10.65
CA PHE A 193 0.43 -6.95 9.27
C PHE A 193 -1.01 -6.94 8.79
N THR A 194 -1.28 -6.27 7.68
CA THR A 194 -2.61 -6.21 7.07
C THR A 194 -2.58 -6.79 5.67
N VAL A 195 -3.62 -7.55 5.32
CA VAL A 195 -3.91 -7.99 3.96
C VAL A 195 -5.09 -7.17 3.45
N SER A 196 -4.90 -6.49 2.32
CA SER A 196 -5.91 -5.66 1.67
C SER A 196 -6.48 -6.36 0.43
N GLY A 197 -7.78 -6.19 0.21
CA GLY A 197 -8.45 -6.74 -0.97
C GLY A 197 -8.01 -6.05 -2.25
N ASN A 198 -7.99 -6.81 -3.34
CA ASN A 198 -7.64 -6.31 -4.65
C ASN A 198 -8.83 -5.56 -5.27
N LEU A 199 -8.57 -4.35 -5.76
CA LEU A 199 -9.50 -3.56 -6.56
C LEU A 199 -8.92 -3.38 -7.97
N THR A 200 -9.79 -3.42 -8.97
CA THR A 200 -9.43 -3.12 -10.35
C THR A 200 -9.64 -1.63 -10.62
N TYR A 201 -8.62 -1.00 -11.17
CA TYR A 201 -8.62 0.38 -11.62
C TYR A 201 -8.39 0.42 -13.12
N TYR A 202 -8.85 1.49 -13.75
CA TYR A 202 -8.88 1.66 -15.20
C TYR A 202 -8.08 2.90 -15.57
N VAL A 203 -7.31 2.86 -16.65
CA VAL A 203 -6.45 3.98 -17.06
C VAL A 203 -7.30 5.24 -17.25
N ASP A 204 -6.79 6.40 -16.84
CA ASP A 204 -7.42 7.72 -16.95
C ASP A 204 -6.35 8.65 -17.53
N SER A 205 -6.21 8.63 -18.85
CA SER A 205 -5.08 9.26 -19.55
C SER A 205 -5.26 10.77 -19.73
N ASP A 206 -6.50 11.26 -19.77
CA ASP A 206 -6.81 12.69 -19.89
C ASP A 206 -7.09 13.38 -18.54
N GLY A 207 -7.26 12.62 -17.47
CA GLY A 207 -7.34 13.11 -16.10
C GLY A 207 -8.72 13.65 -15.71
N ASP A 208 -9.78 13.20 -16.36
CA ASP A 208 -11.15 13.63 -16.09
C ASP A 208 -11.83 12.88 -14.93
N GLY A 209 -11.18 11.83 -14.43
CA GLY A 209 -11.67 10.98 -13.33
C GLY A 209 -12.54 9.80 -13.79
N PHE A 210 -12.68 9.59 -15.10
CA PHE A 210 -13.33 8.45 -15.71
C PHE A 210 -12.28 7.54 -16.37
N GLY A 211 -12.42 6.24 -16.13
CA GLY A 211 -11.41 5.29 -16.58
C GLY A 211 -11.81 4.53 -17.83
N ASN A 212 -10.83 4.18 -18.65
CA ASN A 212 -11.00 3.42 -19.87
C ASN A 212 -10.81 1.91 -19.67
N ASN A 213 -11.74 1.09 -20.17
CA ASN A 213 -11.70 -0.35 -19.98
C ASN A 213 -10.54 -1.07 -20.71
N ALA A 214 -9.85 -0.42 -21.67
CA ALA A 214 -8.75 -1.02 -22.41
C ALA A 214 -7.46 -1.16 -21.59
N GLY A 215 -7.27 -0.32 -20.56
CA GLY A 215 -6.12 -0.37 -19.66
C GLY A 215 -6.58 -0.65 -18.23
N GLN A 216 -6.20 -1.80 -17.67
CA GLN A 216 -6.57 -2.19 -16.32
C GLN A 216 -5.34 -2.41 -15.45
N GLN A 217 -5.43 -2.03 -14.18
CA GLN A 217 -4.43 -2.32 -13.16
C GLN A 217 -5.12 -2.77 -11.86
N VAL A 218 -4.60 -3.82 -11.25
CA VAL A 218 -5.05 -4.26 -9.92
C VAL A 218 -4.19 -3.59 -8.85
N SER A 219 -4.84 -3.03 -7.84
CA SER A 219 -4.18 -2.47 -6.66
C SER A 219 -5.03 -2.71 -5.41
N CYS A 220 -4.37 -2.92 -4.28
CA CYS A 220 -5.01 -2.95 -2.96
C CYS A 220 -4.62 -1.75 -2.10
N MET A 221 -3.78 -0.86 -2.62
CA MET A 221 -3.19 0.29 -1.91
C MET A 221 -3.91 1.60 -2.23
N GLY A 222 -5.07 1.53 -2.88
CA GLY A 222 -5.80 2.66 -3.43
C GLY A 222 -5.58 2.85 -4.92
N THR A 223 -6.22 3.89 -5.46
CA THR A 223 -6.20 4.26 -6.88
C THR A 223 -4.78 4.65 -7.30
N PRO A 224 -4.17 3.94 -8.28
CA PRO A 224 -2.89 4.34 -8.85
C PRO A 224 -2.97 5.71 -9.55
N ILE A 225 -1.84 6.41 -9.66
CA ILE A 225 -1.77 7.68 -10.42
C ILE A 225 -2.05 7.39 -11.90
N GLY A 226 -2.93 8.18 -12.52
CA GLY A 226 -3.35 8.00 -13.92
C GLY A 226 -4.37 6.88 -14.12
N TYR A 227 -5.09 6.51 -13.05
CA TYR A 227 -6.17 5.54 -13.10
C TYR A 227 -7.41 6.04 -12.34
N ALA A 228 -8.59 5.56 -12.71
CA ALA A 228 -9.86 5.77 -12.05
C ALA A 228 -10.47 4.44 -11.55
N ALA A 229 -11.42 4.54 -10.61
CA ALA A 229 -12.11 3.37 -10.04
C ALA A 229 -13.32 2.90 -10.89
N ASN A 230 -13.67 3.65 -11.93
CA ASN A 230 -14.75 3.34 -12.86
C ASN A 230 -14.17 3.05 -14.25
N ASN A 231 -14.98 2.45 -15.11
CA ASN A 231 -14.62 2.11 -16.49
C ASN A 231 -15.55 2.79 -17.51
N THR A 232 -15.96 4.02 -17.21
CA THR A 232 -17.05 4.71 -17.93
C THR A 232 -16.56 5.75 -18.92
N ASP A 233 -15.25 5.86 -19.16
CA ASP A 233 -14.72 6.77 -20.17
C ASP A 233 -14.86 6.20 -21.59
N CYS A 234 -15.50 6.98 -22.46
CA CYS A 234 -15.70 6.71 -23.87
C CYS A 234 -14.52 7.16 -24.75
N ASN A 235 -13.69 8.12 -24.30
CA ASN A 235 -12.56 8.67 -25.04
C ASN A 235 -11.43 9.17 -24.12
N ASP A 236 -10.55 8.24 -23.76
CA ASP A 236 -9.42 8.44 -22.83
C ASP A 236 -8.37 9.47 -23.27
N ASN A 237 -8.50 10.06 -24.47
CA ASN A 237 -7.55 11.04 -24.97
C ASN A 237 -8.05 12.48 -24.80
N GLN A 238 -9.27 12.69 -24.32
CA GLN A 238 -9.86 14.02 -24.26
C GLN A 238 -11.05 14.11 -23.29
N LEU A 239 -10.99 15.11 -22.42
CA LEU A 239 -12.09 15.53 -21.55
C LEU A 239 -13.42 15.63 -22.31
N GLN A 240 -14.47 15.01 -21.76
CA GLN A 240 -15.81 15.09 -22.30
C GLN A 240 -16.75 15.84 -21.36
N TYR A 241 -17.61 16.66 -21.95
CA TYR A 241 -18.54 17.53 -21.25
C TYR A 241 -19.97 17.12 -21.52
N LEU A 242 -20.83 17.29 -20.50
CA LEU A 242 -22.25 17.04 -20.61
C LEU A 242 -22.85 17.98 -21.65
N ASP A 243 -23.64 17.41 -22.56
CA ASP A 243 -24.46 18.09 -23.56
C ASP A 243 -25.91 17.63 -23.30
N SER A 244 -26.64 18.40 -22.49
CA SER A 244 -27.95 17.96 -21.99
C SER A 244 -29.10 18.29 -22.94
N ASP A 245 -28.95 19.24 -23.85
CA ASP A 245 -29.98 19.60 -24.83
C ASP A 245 -29.72 19.05 -26.25
N GLY A 246 -28.52 18.52 -26.50
CA GLY A 246 -28.14 17.80 -27.71
C GLY A 246 -27.72 18.69 -28.87
N ASP A 247 -27.29 19.93 -28.60
CA ASP A 247 -26.93 20.91 -29.63
C ASP A 247 -25.47 20.82 -30.11
N GLY A 248 -24.66 20.03 -29.41
CA GLY A 248 -23.24 19.79 -29.71
C GLY A 248 -22.27 20.73 -28.98
N PHE A 249 -22.75 21.68 -28.19
CA PHE A 249 -21.98 22.48 -27.26
C PHE A 249 -22.10 21.89 -25.85
N GLY A 250 -20.97 21.74 -25.15
CA GLY A 250 -20.98 21.13 -23.82
C GLY A 250 -21.00 22.17 -22.72
N SER A 251 -21.57 21.80 -21.58
CA SER A 251 -21.44 22.54 -20.33
C SER A 251 -20.03 22.50 -19.73
N ASN A 252 -19.87 23.03 -18.51
CA ASN A 252 -18.64 22.89 -17.71
C ASN A 252 -18.62 21.62 -16.83
N ILE A 253 -19.54 20.68 -17.03
CA ILE A 253 -19.63 19.44 -16.25
C ILE A 253 -18.94 18.31 -17.01
N LEU A 254 -17.91 17.71 -16.40
CA LEU A 254 -17.24 16.53 -16.95
C LEU A 254 -18.11 15.27 -16.81
N VAL A 255 -18.12 14.46 -17.85
CA VAL A 255 -18.81 13.16 -17.91
C VAL A 255 -17.96 12.18 -18.74
N GLY A 256 -18.03 10.89 -18.43
CA GLY A 256 -17.23 9.90 -19.18
C GLY A 256 -17.60 9.78 -20.67
N CYS A 257 -18.78 10.25 -21.08
CA CYS A 257 -19.23 10.24 -22.48
C CYS A 257 -20.06 11.50 -22.76
N GLY A 258 -19.66 12.31 -23.74
CA GLY A 258 -20.28 13.61 -24.03
C GLY A 258 -19.68 14.27 -25.27
N VAL A 259 -19.51 15.59 -25.22
CA VAL A 259 -18.91 16.38 -26.31
C VAL A 259 -17.52 16.94 -25.93
N PRO A 260 -16.63 17.19 -26.91
CA PRO A 260 -15.24 17.57 -26.65
C PRO A 260 -15.01 19.05 -26.27
N ASN A 261 -16.08 19.82 -26.02
CA ASN A 261 -16.03 21.26 -25.79
C ASN A 261 -16.89 21.67 -24.59
N ASN A 262 -16.61 22.82 -23.99
CA ASN A 262 -17.32 23.36 -22.83
C ASN A 262 -17.89 24.76 -23.09
N SER A 263 -18.44 24.97 -24.28
CA SER A 263 -18.80 26.31 -24.78
C SER A 263 -20.25 26.71 -24.54
N ASP A 264 -21.02 25.91 -23.80
CA ASP A 264 -22.44 26.13 -23.60
C ASP A 264 -22.73 27.04 -22.38
N CYS A 265 -23.39 28.16 -22.65
CA CYS A 265 -23.88 29.11 -21.65
C CYS A 265 -25.12 28.60 -20.90
N ASN A 266 -25.94 27.74 -21.50
CA ASN A 266 -27.16 27.16 -20.93
C ASN A 266 -27.47 25.77 -21.50
N ASP A 267 -26.81 24.76 -20.94
CA ASP A 267 -26.92 23.33 -21.29
C ASP A 267 -28.32 22.71 -21.18
N ALA A 268 -29.30 23.45 -20.66
CA ALA A 268 -30.68 22.99 -20.56
C ALA A 268 -31.58 23.45 -21.73
N GLN A 269 -31.08 24.30 -22.63
CA GLN A 269 -31.89 24.95 -23.66
C GLN A 269 -31.08 25.31 -24.90
N LEU A 270 -31.60 24.91 -26.07
CA LEU A 270 -31.03 25.30 -27.36
C LEU A 270 -30.90 26.81 -27.48
N GLN A 271 -29.73 27.27 -27.90
CA GLN A 271 -29.39 28.67 -28.08
C GLN A 271 -29.16 28.99 -29.57
N TYR A 272 -29.68 30.12 -30.01
CA TYR A 272 -29.67 30.55 -31.40
C TYR A 272 -28.89 31.84 -31.57
N LEU A 273 -28.21 31.97 -32.72
CA LEU A 273 -27.43 33.16 -33.07
C LEU A 273 -28.35 34.39 -33.15
N ASP A 274 -27.94 35.47 -32.49
CA ASP A 274 -28.58 36.79 -32.54
C ASP A 274 -27.47 37.78 -32.92
N ALA A 275 -27.27 37.95 -34.23
CA ALA A 275 -26.10 38.65 -34.76
C ALA A 275 -26.29 40.18 -34.78
N ASP A 276 -27.53 40.67 -34.80
CA ASP A 276 -27.81 42.11 -34.70
C ASP A 276 -28.13 42.56 -33.26
N ALA A 277 -28.38 41.64 -32.33
CA ALA A 277 -28.69 41.85 -30.92
C ALA A 277 -30.09 42.44 -30.66
N ASP A 278 -31.09 42.03 -31.43
CA ASP A 278 -32.49 42.46 -31.27
C ASP A 278 -33.31 41.55 -30.35
N GLY A 279 -32.75 40.41 -29.96
CA GLY A 279 -33.37 39.42 -29.08
C GLY A 279 -34.12 38.30 -29.80
N PHE A 280 -34.14 38.26 -31.13
CA PHE A 280 -34.67 37.19 -31.95
C PHE A 280 -33.52 36.41 -32.61
N GLY A 281 -33.56 35.08 -32.51
CA GLY A 281 -32.47 34.26 -33.03
C GLY A 281 -32.72 33.74 -34.44
N ALA A 282 -31.67 33.56 -35.22
CA ALA A 282 -31.71 32.81 -36.47
C ALA A 282 -31.78 31.30 -36.23
N ASN A 283 -32.14 30.52 -37.26
CA ASN A 283 -32.10 29.05 -37.18
C ASN A 283 -30.66 28.48 -37.28
N THR A 284 -29.75 28.99 -36.47
CA THR A 284 -28.34 28.61 -36.35
C THR A 284 -28.00 28.42 -34.87
N LEU A 285 -27.65 27.20 -34.46
CA LEU A 285 -27.28 26.89 -33.08
C LEU A 285 -25.89 27.44 -32.73
N VAL A 286 -25.77 27.98 -31.52
CA VAL A 286 -24.53 28.54 -30.96
C VAL A 286 -24.49 28.23 -29.47
N GLY A 287 -23.31 27.98 -28.88
CA GLY A 287 -23.25 27.72 -27.43
C GLY A 287 -23.72 28.87 -26.53
N CYS A 288 -23.78 30.10 -27.05
CA CYS A 288 -24.29 31.27 -26.32
C CYS A 288 -25.07 32.18 -27.26
N GLY A 289 -26.35 32.43 -26.96
CA GLY A 289 -27.25 33.21 -27.81
C GLY A 289 -28.60 33.45 -27.13
N VAL A 290 -29.67 33.45 -27.93
CA VAL A 290 -31.06 33.60 -27.46
C VAL A 290 -31.83 32.29 -27.59
N ALA A 291 -32.84 32.08 -26.74
CA ALA A 291 -33.59 30.82 -26.67
C ALA A 291 -34.67 30.64 -27.76
N ASN A 292 -34.77 31.59 -28.70
CA ASN A 292 -35.79 31.57 -29.75
C ASN A 292 -35.14 31.61 -31.14
N ASN A 293 -35.82 31.09 -32.16
CA ASN A 293 -35.34 31.02 -33.54
C ASN A 293 -36.26 31.79 -34.50
N GLY A 294 -36.82 32.90 -34.02
CA GLY A 294 -37.88 33.65 -34.69
C GLY A 294 -37.42 34.70 -35.71
N ASP A 295 -36.12 34.79 -35.99
CA ASP A 295 -35.57 35.87 -36.81
C ASP A 295 -35.54 35.54 -38.31
N CYS A 296 -36.20 36.39 -39.08
CA CYS A 296 -36.21 36.36 -40.53
C CYS A 296 -34.95 36.98 -41.17
N ASN A 297 -34.21 37.86 -40.48
CA ASN A 297 -33.01 38.53 -40.97
C ASN A 297 -32.04 38.95 -39.85
N ASP A 298 -31.17 38.02 -39.48
CA ASP A 298 -30.12 38.14 -38.44
C ASP A 298 -29.02 39.19 -38.72
N GLY A 299 -29.06 39.84 -39.88
CA GLY A 299 -28.14 40.93 -40.20
C GLY A 299 -28.67 42.32 -39.89
N GLN A 300 -29.93 42.45 -39.45
CA GLN A 300 -30.60 43.74 -39.36
C GLN A 300 -31.89 43.74 -38.53
N PHE A 301 -31.96 44.70 -37.61
CA PHE A 301 -33.17 45.01 -36.84
C PHE A 301 -34.44 45.12 -37.69
N GLN A 302 -35.45 44.38 -37.28
CA GLN A 302 -36.77 44.37 -37.89
C GLN A 302 -37.81 45.02 -36.97
N TYR A 303 -38.66 45.84 -37.56
CA TYR A 303 -39.66 46.62 -36.84
C TYR A 303 -41.08 46.20 -37.21
N LEU A 304 -41.98 46.26 -36.24
CA LEU A 304 -43.40 45.95 -36.43
C LEU A 304 -44.02 46.95 -37.41
N ASP A 305 -44.72 46.43 -38.41
CA ASP A 305 -45.54 47.16 -39.37
C ASP A 305 -46.98 46.62 -39.22
N SER A 306 -47.77 47.27 -38.37
CA SER A 306 -49.08 46.73 -38.00
C SER A 306 -50.17 47.03 -39.03
N ASP A 307 -50.00 48.09 -39.82
CA ASP A 307 -50.97 48.53 -40.82
C ASP A 307 -50.62 48.13 -42.27
N GLY A 308 -49.39 47.66 -42.50
CA GLY A 308 -48.91 47.09 -43.75
C GLY A 308 -48.48 48.12 -44.80
N ASP A 309 -48.16 49.35 -44.40
CA ASP A 309 -47.75 50.41 -45.34
C ASP A 309 -46.25 50.38 -45.72
N GLY A 310 -45.47 49.54 -45.03
CA GLY A 310 -44.04 49.35 -45.23
C GLY A 310 -43.13 50.23 -44.35
N PHE A 311 -43.69 51.04 -43.44
CA PHE A 311 -42.95 51.78 -42.43
C PHE A 311 -43.16 51.17 -41.06
N GLY A 312 -42.07 50.88 -40.35
CA GLY A 312 -42.15 50.20 -39.06
C GLY A 312 -42.20 51.18 -37.90
N SER A 313 -42.74 50.73 -36.77
CA SER A 313 -42.65 51.43 -35.49
C SER A 313 -41.28 51.27 -34.83
N VAL A 314 -41.16 51.67 -33.56
CA VAL A 314 -39.95 51.42 -32.75
C VAL A 314 -39.94 50.04 -32.08
N THR A 315 -40.98 49.23 -32.30
CA THR A 315 -41.13 47.91 -31.68
C THR A 315 -40.38 46.87 -32.49
N LEU A 316 -39.39 46.20 -31.88
CA LEU A 316 -38.65 45.10 -32.51
C LEU A 316 -39.49 43.83 -32.58
N VAL A 317 -39.39 43.12 -33.71
CA VAL A 317 -40.04 41.84 -33.98
C VAL A 317 -39.11 40.98 -34.83
N GLY A 318 -39.09 39.66 -34.64
CA GLY A 318 -38.21 38.81 -35.45
C GLY A 318 -38.49 38.82 -36.96
N CYS A 319 -39.70 39.23 -37.39
CA CYS A 319 -40.04 39.39 -38.80
C CYS A 319 -40.89 40.65 -39.02
N GLY A 320 -40.38 41.61 -39.78
CA GLY A 320 -41.01 42.91 -40.00
C GLY A 320 -40.37 43.70 -41.14
N VAL A 321 -40.29 45.01 -41.00
CA VAL A 321 -39.69 45.92 -41.98
C VAL A 321 -38.37 46.53 -41.46
N PRO A 322 -37.42 46.87 -42.35
CA PRO A 322 -36.05 47.30 -41.98
C PRO A 322 -35.94 48.73 -41.42
N ASN A 323 -37.06 49.41 -41.14
CA ASN A 323 -37.09 50.84 -40.81
C ASN A 323 -38.05 51.12 -39.64
N SER A 324 -37.75 52.17 -38.87
CA SER A 324 -38.53 52.61 -37.71
C SER A 324 -39.14 54.01 -37.89
N SER A 325 -39.64 54.28 -39.10
CA SER A 325 -40.05 55.63 -39.52
C SER A 325 -41.54 55.93 -39.35
N ASP A 326 -42.32 55.04 -38.72
CA ASP A 326 -43.74 55.26 -38.48
C ASP A 326 -44.01 55.89 -37.11
N CYS A 327 -44.67 57.06 -37.13
CA CYS A 327 -45.08 57.79 -35.94
C CYS A 327 -46.47 57.35 -35.40
N ASN A 328 -47.24 56.56 -36.15
CA ASN A 328 -48.50 55.95 -35.71
C ASN A 328 -48.78 54.63 -36.45
N ASP A 329 -48.20 53.55 -35.94
CA ASP A 329 -48.30 52.16 -36.44
C ASP A 329 -49.73 51.59 -36.53
N ASN A 330 -50.74 52.31 -36.04
CA ASN A 330 -52.14 51.86 -36.14
C ASN A 330 -52.91 52.55 -37.27
N GLN A 331 -52.24 53.34 -38.12
CA GLN A 331 -52.91 54.15 -39.14
C GLN A 331 -52.01 54.40 -40.35
N LEU A 332 -52.50 53.98 -41.52
CA LEU A 332 -51.83 54.21 -42.81
C LEU A 332 -51.41 55.68 -42.96
N GLN A 333 -50.11 55.89 -43.15
CA GLN A 333 -49.56 57.22 -43.36
C GLN A 333 -49.27 57.46 -44.83
N TYR A 334 -49.61 58.65 -45.28
CA TYR A 334 -49.46 59.05 -46.68
C TYR A 334 -48.53 60.25 -46.75
N LEU A 335 -47.57 60.19 -47.67
CA LEU A 335 -46.65 61.30 -47.91
C LEU A 335 -47.41 62.53 -48.44
N ASP A 336 -47.38 63.61 -47.65
CA ASP A 336 -47.82 64.95 -48.04
C ASP A 336 -46.60 65.74 -48.53
N ALA A 337 -46.35 65.67 -49.85
CA ALA A 337 -45.14 66.23 -50.45
C ALA A 337 -45.22 67.75 -50.68
N ASP A 338 -46.43 68.31 -50.73
CA ASP A 338 -46.71 69.71 -50.98
C ASP A 338 -47.18 70.49 -49.74
N GLY A 339 -47.35 69.80 -48.61
CA GLY A 339 -47.65 70.39 -47.30
C GLY A 339 -49.08 70.90 -47.20
N ASP A 340 -50.01 70.31 -47.95
CA ASP A 340 -51.40 70.75 -48.05
C ASP A 340 -52.34 70.05 -47.05
N GLY A 341 -51.82 69.08 -46.31
CA GLY A 341 -52.54 68.28 -45.33
C GLY A 341 -53.25 67.04 -45.89
N PHE A 342 -53.07 66.69 -47.17
CA PHE A 342 -53.66 65.51 -47.80
C PHE A 342 -52.59 64.64 -48.46
N GLY A 343 -52.31 63.48 -47.87
CA GLY A 343 -51.38 62.54 -48.47
C GLY A 343 -51.96 61.77 -49.67
N ARG A 344 -51.10 61.41 -50.62
CA ARG A 344 -51.47 60.71 -51.86
C ARG A 344 -51.44 59.18 -51.67
N ASN A 345 -52.52 58.49 -52.06
CA ASN A 345 -52.51 57.02 -52.21
C ASN A 345 -51.53 56.59 -53.32
N ARG A 346 -50.74 55.55 -53.05
CA ARG A 346 -49.97 54.84 -54.09
C ARG A 346 -50.91 54.27 -55.16
#